data_AF-A0A356ZVJ9-F1
#
_entry.id   AF-A0A356ZVJ9-F1
#
_cell.length_a   1.000
_cell.length_b   1.000
_cell.length_c   1.000
_cell.angle_alpha   90.00
_cell.angle_beta   90.00
_cell.angle_gamma   90.00
#
_symmetry.space_group_name_H-M   'P 1'
#
loop_
_entity.id
_entity.type
_entity.pdbx_description
1 polymer ?
#
loop_
_entity_poly.entity_id
_entity_poly.type
_entity_poly.pdbx_seq_one_letter_code
_entity_poly.pdbx_strand_id
1 'polypeptide(L)'
;MPEQDAQLLHVIGDAPEGPWSVFSVPLGDGTGMASVIFPRSLWIEISRRDPFSSDISIMERIGRQAISRRLERHESVYTVIVQAEDIPDIRTESHEPWYMTLRRCGKCQQTVPHGEVLEGLSNALPPDSRGQITVEVLCPSCMVQTRHRLNPWGVLTD
;
A
#
# COMPACT_ATOMS: atom_id res chain seq x y z
N MET A 1 3.44 -7.20 -31.81
CA MET A 1 3.10 -5.78 -31.64
C MET A 1 3.46 -5.43 -30.22
N PRO A 2 4.19 -4.33 -29.95
CA PRO A 2 4.51 -3.99 -28.57
C PRO A 2 3.21 -3.62 -27.83
N GLU A 3 2.98 -4.26 -26.69
CA GLU A 3 1.92 -3.92 -25.74
C GLU A 3 2.11 -2.46 -25.34
N GLN A 4 1.20 -1.58 -25.81
CA GLN A 4 1.11 -0.23 -25.29
C GLN A 4 0.45 -0.35 -23.91
N ASP A 5 1.28 -0.44 -22.87
CA ASP A 5 0.83 -0.24 -21.49
C ASP A 5 0.10 1.10 -21.45
N ALA A 6 -1.22 1.02 -21.23
CA ALA A 6 -2.09 2.18 -21.08
C ALA A 6 -1.64 2.95 -19.84
N GLN A 7 -0.78 3.95 -20.04
CA GLN A 7 -0.30 4.83 -18.98
C GLN A 7 -1.50 5.55 -18.35
N LEU A 8 -1.63 5.42 -17.03
CA LEU A 8 -2.59 6.15 -16.21
C LEU A 8 -2.53 7.64 -16.54
N LEU A 9 -3.60 8.18 -17.10
CA LEU A 9 -3.74 9.61 -17.33
C LEU A 9 -4.12 10.30 -16.00
N HIS A 10 -3.12 10.79 -15.29
CA HIS A 10 -3.27 11.70 -14.16
C HIS A 10 -3.65 13.09 -14.67
N VAL A 11 -4.91 13.53 -14.50
CA VAL A 11 -5.25 14.95 -14.65
C VAL A 11 -6.31 15.42 -13.65
N ILE A 12 -5.80 16.20 -12.69
CA ILE A 12 -6.29 17.46 -12.10
C ILE A 12 -7.44 17.40 -11.08
N GLY A 13 -7.01 17.50 -9.82
CA GLY A 13 -7.77 18.07 -8.72
C GLY A 13 -6.90 18.07 -7.48
N ASP A 14 -6.04 19.08 -7.32
CA ASP A 14 -5.51 19.41 -6.00
C ASP A 14 -6.71 19.71 -5.10
N ALA A 15 -7.02 18.77 -4.22
CA ALA A 15 -7.66 19.10 -2.97
C ALA A 15 -6.93 18.32 -1.87
N PRO A 16 -5.86 18.92 -1.29
CA PRO A 16 -5.31 18.47 -0.01
C PRO A 16 -6.37 18.38 1.11
N GLU A 17 -7.57 18.96 0.89
CA GLU A 17 -8.63 19.18 1.88
C GLU A 17 -10.00 18.54 1.56
N GLY A 18 -10.19 17.91 0.39
CA GLY A 18 -11.48 17.33 -0.01
C GLY A 18 -11.77 15.93 0.59
N PRO A 19 -13.04 15.51 0.74
CA PRO A 19 -13.39 14.18 1.25
C PRO A 19 -13.17 13.04 0.25
N TRP A 20 -12.76 13.33 -0.99
CA TRP A 20 -12.64 12.36 -2.07
C TRP A 20 -11.37 12.59 -2.91
N SER A 21 -10.81 11.51 -3.46
CA SER A 21 -9.75 11.53 -4.47
C SER A 21 -10.22 10.81 -5.73
N VAL A 22 -9.96 11.36 -6.92
CA VAL A 22 -10.52 10.86 -8.19
C VAL A 22 -9.41 10.53 -9.18
N PHE A 23 -9.46 9.35 -9.80
CA PHE A 23 -8.45 8.86 -10.74
C PHE A 23 -9.11 8.13 -11.92
N SER A 24 -8.48 8.20 -13.09
CA SER A 24 -8.95 7.52 -14.29
C SER A 24 -8.23 6.19 -14.46
N VAL A 25 -8.96 5.08 -14.44
CA VAL A 25 -8.41 3.72 -14.60
C VAL A 25 -8.90 3.11 -15.91
N PRO A 26 -8.03 2.51 -16.74
CA PRO A 26 -8.44 1.89 -18.00
C PRO A 26 -9.32 0.65 -17.77
N LEU A 27 -10.36 0.50 -18.58
CA LEU A 27 -11.29 -0.65 -18.52
C LEU A 27 -10.68 -1.97 -19.01
N GLY A 28 -9.48 -1.93 -19.61
CA GLY A 28 -8.76 -3.11 -20.10
C GLY A 28 -9.18 -3.58 -21.50
N ASP A 29 -10.28 -3.07 -22.06
CA ASP A 29 -10.73 -3.32 -23.43
C ASP A 29 -10.12 -2.37 -24.48
N GLY A 30 -9.31 -1.41 -24.03
CA GLY A 30 -8.66 -0.41 -24.87
C GLY A 30 -9.60 0.69 -25.39
N THR A 31 -10.87 0.73 -24.96
CA THR A 31 -11.89 1.63 -25.52
C THR A 31 -12.43 2.65 -24.52
N GLY A 32 -12.20 2.46 -23.21
CA GLY A 32 -12.73 3.37 -22.20
C GLY A 32 -11.90 3.49 -20.93
N MET A 33 -12.15 4.58 -20.21
CA MET A 33 -11.62 4.88 -18.89
C MET A 33 -12.77 4.97 -17.89
N ALA A 34 -12.57 4.48 -16.69
CA ALA A 34 -13.46 4.64 -15.55
C ALA A 34 -12.94 5.73 -14.62
N SER A 35 -13.83 6.62 -14.17
CA SER A 35 -13.55 7.54 -13.07
C SER A 35 -13.70 6.81 -11.74
N VAL A 36 -12.58 6.47 -11.10
CA VAL A 36 -12.53 5.81 -9.79
C VAL A 36 -12.41 6.86 -8.69
N ILE A 37 -13.32 6.81 -7.73
CA ILE A 37 -13.46 7.80 -6.64
C ILE A 37 -13.18 7.09 -5.31
N PHE A 38 -12.16 7.55 -4.60
CA PHE A 38 -11.75 7.06 -3.28
C PHE A 38 -12.26 7.99 -2.18
N PRO A 39 -13.02 7.49 -1.18
CA PRO A 39 -13.25 8.24 0.04
C PRO A 39 -11.95 8.48 0.80
N ARG A 40 -11.74 9.69 1.33
CA ARG A 40 -10.53 10.06 2.10
C ARG A 40 -10.33 9.20 3.34
N SER A 41 -11.41 8.86 4.05
CA SER A 41 -11.34 7.98 5.22
C SER A 41 -10.77 6.61 4.86
N LEU A 42 -11.21 6.06 3.73
CA LEU A 42 -10.72 4.80 3.20
C LEU A 42 -9.27 4.93 2.71
N TRP A 43 -8.93 6.04 2.05
CA TRP A 43 -7.57 6.35 1.61
C TRP A 43 -6.55 6.39 2.77
N ILE A 44 -6.91 7.05 3.87
CA ILE A 44 -6.06 7.11 5.07
C ILE A 44 -5.87 5.71 5.68
N GLU A 45 -6.91 4.88 5.66
CA GLU A 45 -6.80 3.51 6.16
C GLU A 45 -5.88 2.65 5.28
N ILE A 46 -6.00 2.75 3.96
CA ILE A 46 -5.17 2.01 3.01
C ILE A 46 -3.71 2.42 3.14
N SER A 47 -3.41 3.73 3.08
CA SER A 47 -2.04 4.25 3.11
C SER A 47 -1.30 3.93 4.42
N ARG A 48 -2.01 3.80 5.54
CA ARG A 48 -1.42 3.33 6.81
C ARG A 48 -1.04 1.85 6.79
N ARG A 49 -1.79 1.04 6.05
CA ARG A 49 -1.54 -0.40 5.93
C ARG A 49 -0.49 -0.72 4.87
N ASP A 50 -0.38 0.13 3.86
CA ASP A 50 0.55 -0.02 2.73
C ASP A 50 1.34 1.28 2.49
N PRO A 51 2.33 1.61 3.35
CA PRO A 51 3.02 2.91 3.33
C PRO A 51 4.22 2.96 2.40
N PHE A 52 4.59 1.83 1.80
CA PHE A 52 5.74 1.73 0.90
C PHE A 52 5.32 1.65 -0.58
N SER A 53 4.07 1.30 -0.86
CA SER A 53 3.53 1.38 -2.21
C SER A 53 3.29 2.83 -2.60
N SER A 54 3.53 3.16 -3.87
CA SER A 54 3.16 4.48 -4.38
C SER A 54 1.64 4.63 -4.37
N ASP A 55 1.16 5.85 -4.09
CA ASP A 55 -0.27 6.15 -4.09
C ASP A 55 -0.96 5.69 -5.38
N ILE A 56 -0.26 5.89 -6.50
CA ILE A 56 -0.69 5.52 -7.86
C ILE A 56 -0.91 4.00 -7.97
N SER A 57 0.07 3.20 -7.53
CA SER A 57 -0.01 1.73 -7.60
C SER A 57 -1.16 1.19 -6.74
N ILE A 58 -1.37 1.77 -5.56
CA ILE A 58 -2.48 1.42 -4.67
C ILE A 58 -3.82 1.73 -5.34
N MET A 59 -3.96 2.94 -5.87
CA MET A 59 -5.19 3.41 -6.51
C MET A 59 -5.52 2.63 -7.78
N GLU A 60 -4.53 2.31 -8.60
CA GLU A 60 -4.73 1.50 -9.80
C GLU A 60 -5.22 0.09 -9.45
N ARG A 61 -4.54 -0.58 -8.51
CA ARG A 61 -4.90 -1.93 -8.06
C ARG A 61 -6.34 -1.98 -7.55
N ILE A 62 -6.69 -1.09 -6.62
CA ILE A 62 -8.03 -1.05 -6.03
C ILE A 62 -9.06 -0.62 -7.09
N GLY A 63 -8.74 0.34 -7.94
CA GLY A 63 -9.61 0.80 -9.01
C GLY A 63 -9.94 -0.31 -10.01
N ARG A 64 -8.95 -1.08 -10.45
CA ARG A 64 -9.14 -2.25 -11.32
C ARG A 64 -10.05 -3.28 -10.67
N GLN A 65 -9.84 -3.59 -9.39
CA GLN A 65 -10.69 -4.53 -8.68
C GLN A 65 -12.13 -4.04 -8.53
N ALA A 66 -12.32 -2.75 -8.20
CA ALA A 66 -13.63 -2.13 -8.07
C ALA A 66 -14.40 -2.14 -9.41
N ILE A 67 -13.69 -1.97 -10.53
CA ILE A 67 -14.25 -2.10 -11.89
C ILE A 67 -14.61 -3.56 -12.19
N SER A 68 -13.68 -4.50 -11.98
CA SER A 68 -13.93 -5.93 -12.24
C SER A 68 -15.15 -6.45 -11.51
N ARG A 69 -15.31 -6.11 -10.22
CA ARG A 69 -16.49 -6.49 -9.43
C ARG A 69 -17.79 -5.94 -9.99
N ARG A 70 -17.78 -4.70 -10.49
CA ARG A 70 -18.96 -4.08 -11.10
C ARG A 70 -19.31 -4.73 -12.43
N LEU A 71 -18.31 -5.08 -13.24
CA LEU A 71 -18.52 -5.84 -14.47
C LEU A 71 -19.16 -7.20 -14.18
N GLU A 72 -18.69 -7.91 -13.15
CA GLU A 72 -19.27 -9.19 -12.68
C GLU A 72 -20.73 -9.04 -12.23
N ARG A 73 -21.10 -7.88 -11.67
CA ARG A 73 -22.47 -7.55 -11.24
C ARG A 73 -23.33 -6.92 -12.34
N HIS A 74 -22.81 -6.78 -13.56
CA HIS A 74 -23.47 -6.07 -14.66
C HIS A 74 -23.87 -4.62 -14.33
N GLU A 75 -23.07 -3.95 -13.50
CA GLU A 75 -23.25 -2.54 -13.11
C GLU A 75 -22.51 -1.58 -14.05
N SER A 76 -22.85 -0.28 -13.97
CA SER A 76 -22.13 0.77 -14.69
C SER A 76 -20.70 0.94 -14.16
N VAL A 77 -19.74 1.10 -15.08
CA VAL A 77 -18.31 1.23 -14.77
C VAL A 77 -17.71 2.58 -15.15
N TYR A 78 -18.49 3.51 -15.69
CA TYR A 78 -17.99 4.85 -16.04
C TYR A 78 -17.62 5.67 -14.80
N THR A 79 -18.30 5.46 -13.69
CA THR A 79 -18.01 6.09 -12.40
C THR A 79 -18.09 5.06 -11.30
N VAL A 80 -16.96 4.88 -10.60
CA VAL A 80 -16.75 3.80 -9.65
C VAL A 80 -16.36 4.42 -8.31
N ILE A 81 -17.29 4.43 -7.35
CA ILE A 81 -16.96 4.82 -5.97
C ILE A 81 -16.42 3.59 -5.25
N VAL A 82 -15.16 3.65 -4.85
CA VAL A 82 -14.49 2.56 -4.13
C VAL A 82 -15.14 2.37 -2.77
N GLN A 83 -15.51 1.13 -2.48
CA GLN A 83 -16.02 0.71 -1.19
C GLN A 83 -14.99 -0.16 -0.46
N ALA A 84 -15.12 -0.31 0.85
CA ALA A 84 -14.21 -1.16 1.64
C ALA A 84 -14.20 -2.62 1.14
N GLU A 85 -15.29 -3.08 0.54
CA GLU A 85 -15.38 -4.41 -0.06
C GLU A 85 -14.58 -4.57 -1.35
N ASP A 86 -14.23 -3.47 -2.02
CA ASP A 86 -13.44 -3.48 -3.26
C ASP A 86 -11.93 -3.63 -2.99
N ILE A 87 -11.52 -3.62 -1.71
CA ILE A 87 -10.11 -3.67 -1.34
C ILE A 87 -9.77 -5.09 -0.91
N PRO A 88 -8.94 -5.80 -1.70
CA PRO A 88 -8.49 -7.13 -1.32
C PRO A 88 -7.63 -6.97 -0.05
N ASP A 89 -7.75 -7.91 0.87
CA ASP A 89 -6.91 -7.98 2.06
C ASP A 89 -7.00 -6.84 3.10
N ILE A 90 -7.94 -5.88 2.99
CA ILE A 90 -8.28 -5.04 4.16
C ILE A 90 -8.96 -5.85 5.28
N ARG A 91 -9.55 -7.00 4.93
CA ARG A 91 -10.22 -7.91 5.86
C ARG A 91 -9.43 -9.16 6.19
N THR A 92 -8.26 -9.41 5.59
CA THR A 92 -7.38 -10.46 6.12
C THR A 92 -6.73 -9.90 7.38
N GLU A 93 -7.00 -10.62 8.47
CA GLU A 93 -6.46 -10.39 9.80
C GLU A 93 -4.93 -10.43 9.75
N SER A 94 -4.31 -9.31 9.39
CA SER A 94 -2.95 -9.04 9.83
C SER A 94 -3.05 -8.86 11.34
N HIS A 95 -2.81 -9.94 12.09
CA HIS A 95 -2.93 -9.96 13.55
C HIS A 95 -2.04 -8.90 14.24
N GLU A 96 -1.12 -8.28 13.50
CA GLU A 96 -0.40 -7.11 13.95
C GLU A 96 0.11 -6.29 12.75
N PRO A 97 -0.13 -4.97 12.70
CA PRO A 97 0.41 -4.13 11.64
C PRO A 97 1.93 -4.27 11.52
N TRP A 98 2.47 -4.27 10.31
CA TRP A 98 3.91 -4.47 10.06
C TRP A 98 4.82 -3.50 10.85
N TYR A 99 4.37 -2.27 11.10
CA TYR A 99 5.11 -1.29 11.90
C TYR A 99 5.21 -1.68 13.37
N MET A 100 4.25 -2.45 13.89
CA MET A 100 4.31 -3.05 15.22
C MET A 100 5.25 -4.25 15.21
N THR A 101 5.28 -5.04 14.14
CA THR A 101 6.23 -6.14 13.95
C THR A 101 7.69 -5.64 14.00
N LEU A 102 8.01 -4.54 13.31
CA LEU A 102 9.34 -3.92 13.38
C LEU A 102 9.72 -3.40 14.77
N ARG A 103 8.71 -3.09 15.59
CA ARG A 103 8.90 -2.60 16.95
C ARG A 103 8.97 -3.73 17.96
N ARG A 104 8.79 -5.00 17.59
CA ARG A 104 8.93 -6.11 18.54
C ARG A 104 10.36 -6.65 18.53
N CYS A 105 11.01 -6.61 19.68
CA CYS A 105 12.30 -7.28 19.84
C CYS A 105 12.14 -8.80 19.67
N GLY A 106 12.90 -9.41 18.77
CA GLY A 106 12.84 -10.86 18.53
C GLY A 106 13.23 -11.72 19.76
N LYS A 107 13.97 -11.14 20.73
CA LYS A 107 14.42 -11.85 21.94
C LYS A 107 13.51 -11.64 23.15
N CYS A 108 13.28 -10.39 23.55
CA CYS A 108 12.53 -10.10 24.78
C CYS A 108 11.05 -9.73 24.53
N GLN A 109 10.63 -9.67 23.27
CA GLN A 109 9.26 -9.32 22.85
C GLN A 109 8.78 -7.94 23.30
N GLN A 110 9.64 -7.13 23.91
CA GLN A 110 9.30 -5.77 24.29
C GLN A 110 9.20 -4.87 23.06
N THR A 111 8.32 -3.88 23.17
CA THR A 111 8.14 -2.86 22.16
C THR A 111 9.30 -1.87 22.20
N VAL A 112 9.97 -1.72 21.07
CA VAL A 112 11.07 -0.78 20.84
C VAL A 112 10.50 0.62 20.56
N PRO A 113 11.17 1.70 21.00
CA PRO A 113 10.82 3.07 20.65
C PRO A 113 10.82 3.29 19.13
N HIS A 114 9.97 4.21 18.66
CA HIS A 114 9.89 4.54 17.23
C HIS A 114 11.20 5.08 16.67
N GLY A 115 11.99 5.82 17.48
CA GLY A 115 13.27 6.41 17.06
C GLY A 115 14.26 5.37 16.52
N GLU A 116 14.40 4.24 17.21
CA GLU A 116 15.29 3.14 16.80
C GLU A 116 14.89 2.54 15.45
N VAL A 117 13.58 2.45 15.18
CA VAL A 117 13.07 1.94 13.90
C VAL A 117 13.32 2.93 12.78
N LEU A 118 13.14 4.24 13.03
CA LEU A 118 13.41 5.29 12.05
C LEU A 118 14.90 5.39 11.71
N GLU A 119 15.78 5.23 12.69
CA GLU A 119 17.22 5.19 12.47
C GLU A 119 17.61 3.95 11.66
N GLY A 120 17.07 2.77 12.01
CA GLY A 120 17.26 1.54 11.24
C GLY A 120 16.78 1.64 9.79
N LEU A 121 15.64 2.30 9.55
CA LEU A 121 15.12 2.58 8.20
C LEU A 121 15.99 3.58 7.43
N SER A 122 16.46 4.63 8.10
CA SER A 122 17.32 5.65 7.47
C SER A 122 18.68 5.09 7.07
N ASN A 123 19.16 4.09 7.81
CA ASN A 123 20.42 3.39 7.55
C ASN A 123 20.27 2.16 6.63
N ALA A 124 19.04 1.79 6.26
CA ALA A 124 18.78 0.68 5.36
C ALA A 124 19.18 1.06 3.93
N LEU A 125 20.35 0.60 3.49
CA LEU A 125 20.75 0.67 2.09
C LEU A 125 19.83 -0.25 1.27
N PRO A 126 19.36 0.15 0.08
CA PRO A 126 18.69 -0.78 -0.83
C PRO A 126 19.67 -1.89 -1.23
N PRO A 127 19.51 -3.14 -0.75
CA PRO A 127 20.33 -4.26 -1.15
C PRO A 127 19.71 -4.82 -2.42
N ASP A 128 20.43 -4.63 -3.51
CA ASP A 128 20.15 -5.18 -4.82
C ASP A 128 18.84 -4.69 -5.47
N SER A 129 18.90 -4.54 -6.78
CA SER A 129 17.88 -4.00 -7.70
C SER A 129 16.55 -4.79 -7.76
N ARG A 130 16.20 -5.54 -6.71
CA ARG A 130 15.04 -6.42 -6.61
C ARG A 130 13.98 -5.97 -5.59
N GLY A 131 14.15 -4.79 -4.98
CA GLY A 131 13.13 -4.21 -4.10
C GLY A 131 12.97 -4.96 -2.78
N GLN A 132 14.07 -5.28 -2.11
CA GLN A 132 14.03 -5.66 -0.69
C GLN A 132 14.90 -4.68 0.09
N ILE A 133 14.71 -4.52 1.40
CA ILE A 133 15.63 -3.82 2.29
C ILE A 133 15.79 -4.59 3.59
N THR A 134 16.97 -4.48 4.21
CA THR A 134 17.20 -5.03 5.55
C THR A 134 17.25 -3.88 6.54
N VAL A 135 16.37 -3.92 7.53
CA VAL A 135 16.32 -2.97 8.63
C VAL A 135 16.79 -3.67 9.89
N GLU A 136 17.77 -3.09 10.56
CA GLU A 136 18.27 -3.58 11.83
C GLU A 136 17.79 -2.65 12.95
N VAL A 137 17.06 -3.19 13.93
CA VAL A 137 16.47 -2.42 15.04
C VAL A 137 17.10 -2.84 16.36
N LEU A 138 17.71 -1.90 17.07
CA LEU A 138 18.29 -2.14 18.39
C LEU A 138 17.21 -2.11 19.49
N CYS A 139 17.12 -3.17 20.29
CA CYS A 139 16.25 -3.17 21.46
C CYS A 139 16.99 -2.54 22.67
N PRO A 140 16.53 -1.39 23.21
CA PRO A 140 17.22 -0.74 24.32
C PRO A 140 17.16 -1.53 25.63
N SER A 141 16.19 -2.44 25.76
CA SER A 141 15.98 -3.21 27.00
C SER A 141 16.91 -4.41 27.14
N CYS A 142 17.27 -5.05 26.02
CA CYS A 142 18.13 -6.24 26.04
C CYS A 142 19.39 -6.11 25.17
N MET A 143 19.60 -4.94 24.56
CA MET A 143 20.73 -4.59 23.68
C MET A 143 20.93 -5.56 22.52
N VAL A 144 19.86 -6.22 22.08
CA VAL A 144 19.86 -7.12 20.92
C VAL A 144 19.34 -6.39 19.70
N GLN A 145 20.10 -6.50 18.62
CA GLN A 145 19.72 -5.99 17.31
C GLN A 145 18.90 -7.06 16.58
N THR A 146 17.65 -6.73 16.25
CA THR A 146 16.76 -7.60 15.48
C THR A 146 16.82 -7.20 14.01
N ARG A 147 16.99 -8.17 13.12
CA ARG A 147 16.98 -7.96 11.68
C ARG A 147 15.59 -8.20 11.13
N HIS A 148 15.10 -7.25 10.36
CA HIS A 148 13.85 -7.36 9.63
C HIS A 148 14.15 -7.22 8.14
N ARG A 149 13.71 -8.20 7.36
CA ARG A 149 13.72 -8.11 5.91
C ARG A 149 12.39 -7.52 5.48
N LEU A 150 12.44 -6.52 4.62
CA LEU A 150 11.28 -5.83 4.08
C LEU A 150 11.29 -5.94 2.57
N ASN A 151 10.11 -6.03 1.98
CA ASN A 151 9.89 -5.79 0.55
C ASN A 151 8.75 -4.74 0.42
N PRO A 152 8.37 -4.31 -0.79
CA PRO A 152 7.23 -3.41 -1.00
C PRO A 152 5.91 -3.89 -0.36
N TRP A 153 5.82 -5.17 0.00
CA TRP A 153 4.61 -5.82 0.49
C TRP A 153 4.59 -6.04 2.01
N GLY A 154 5.66 -5.73 2.73
CA GLY A 154 5.72 -5.82 4.19
C GLY A 154 6.99 -6.49 4.74
N VAL A 155 6.93 -6.92 6.01
CA VAL A 155 8.00 -7.66 6.67
C VAL A 155 7.98 -9.10 6.19
N LEU A 156 9.09 -9.55 5.62
CA LEU A 156 9.33 -10.95 5.28
C LEU A 156 9.64 -11.70 6.58
N THR A 157 8.85 -12.72 6.88
CA THR A 157 9.18 -13.72 7.90
C THR A 157 10.08 -14.78 7.25
N ASP A 158 11.28 -14.98 7.79
CA ASP A 158 12.11 -16.14 7.45
C ASP A 158 11.50 -17.43 8.02
#